data_AF-A0AAJ0CEI8-F1
#
_entry.id   AF-A0AAJ0CEI8-F1
#
_cell.length_a   1.000
_cell.length_b   1.000
_cell.length_c   1.000
_cell.angle_alpha   90.00
_cell.angle_beta   90.00
_cell.angle_gamma   90.00
#
_symmetry.space_group_name_H-M   'P 1'
#
loop_
_entity.id
_entity.type
_entity.pdbx_description
1 polymer ?
#
loop_
_entity_poly.entity_id
_entity_poly.type
_entity_poly.pdbx_seq_one_letter_code
_entity_poly.pdbx_strand_id
1 'polypeptide(L)'
;MKCTKLATILAMVAKFAAAETRQTCVQVKNKSGKPLTDLWVIHQYSNEDKEKHHWDSVPDGGLTNSADMNVTFNTGFGRFGADWWHVNWRHPDDGYKIHFSDPDDGSDGFKKHTLKVQDTAVCAVIQINSDNVVSFTSSSSLSMTKASQMEFNYYNPGWVIVP
;
A
#
# COMPACT_ATOMS: atom_id res chain seq x y z
N MET A 1 -39.13 -56.19 -11.04
CA MET A 1 -38.23 -55.42 -10.14
C MET A 1 -36.80 -55.63 -10.59
N LYS A 2 -36.16 -54.61 -11.18
CA LYS A 2 -34.72 -54.34 -11.13
C LYS A 2 -34.53 -52.91 -11.63
N CYS A 3 -34.24 -52.04 -10.69
CA CYS A 3 -34.11 -50.60 -10.83
C CYS A 3 -32.62 -50.33 -11.13
N THR A 4 -32.30 -49.81 -12.32
CA THR A 4 -30.93 -49.40 -12.64
C THR A 4 -30.92 -47.87 -12.71
N LYS A 5 -30.55 -47.23 -11.59
CA LYS A 5 -30.28 -45.80 -11.55
C LYS A 5 -28.96 -45.54 -12.28
N LEU A 6 -28.99 -44.81 -13.39
CA LEU A 6 -27.80 -44.16 -13.94
C LEU A 6 -27.40 -43.03 -12.99
N ALA A 7 -26.25 -43.17 -12.33
CA ALA A 7 -25.63 -42.08 -11.61
C ALA A 7 -24.70 -41.33 -12.58
N THR A 8 -25.11 -40.14 -13.02
CA THR A 8 -24.26 -39.21 -13.75
C THR A 8 -23.27 -38.60 -12.76
N ILE A 9 -21.98 -38.95 -12.85
CA ILE A 9 -20.92 -38.29 -12.08
C ILE A 9 -20.57 -36.99 -12.79
N LEU A 10 -21.00 -35.86 -12.24
CA LEU A 10 -20.54 -34.53 -12.66
C LEU A 10 -19.19 -34.26 -11.98
N ALA A 11 -18.09 -34.46 -12.69
CA ALA A 11 -16.77 -34.07 -12.21
C ALA A 11 -16.67 -32.53 -12.21
N MET A 12 -16.79 -31.89 -11.05
CA MET A 12 -16.39 -30.49 -10.90
C MET A 12 -14.86 -30.42 -10.98
N VAL A 13 -14.32 -29.98 -12.11
CA VAL A 13 -12.88 -29.73 -12.25
C VAL A 13 -12.56 -28.44 -11.47
N ALA A 14 -11.92 -28.58 -10.32
CA ALA A 14 -11.33 -27.44 -9.63
C ALA A 14 -10.17 -26.89 -10.47
N LYS A 15 -10.33 -25.70 -11.03
CA LYS A 15 -9.24 -24.95 -11.66
C LYS A 15 -8.38 -24.34 -10.56
N PHE A 16 -7.22 -24.93 -10.28
CA PHE A 16 -6.20 -24.31 -9.47
C PHE A 16 -5.36 -23.38 -10.36
N ALA A 17 -5.32 -22.08 -10.05
CA ALA A 17 -4.40 -21.17 -10.71
C ALA A 17 -2.98 -21.43 -10.19
N ALA A 18 -2.02 -21.62 -11.10
CA ALA A 18 -0.61 -21.73 -10.76
C ALA A 18 -0.10 -20.42 -10.12
N ALA A 19 1.03 -20.50 -9.42
CA ALA A 19 1.68 -19.31 -8.90
C ALA A 19 2.09 -18.40 -10.07
N GLU A 20 1.54 -17.20 -10.13
CA GLU A 20 1.80 -16.23 -11.20
C GLU A 20 2.23 -14.89 -10.61
N THR A 21 3.34 -14.37 -11.13
CA THR A 21 3.83 -13.02 -10.88
C THR A 21 3.04 -12.02 -11.73
N ARG A 22 2.57 -10.96 -11.09
CA ARG A 22 1.71 -9.94 -11.65
C ARG A 22 2.20 -8.56 -11.25
N GLN A 23 1.70 -7.56 -11.95
CA GLN A 23 2.04 -6.16 -11.69
C GLN A 23 0.81 -5.27 -11.70
N THR A 24 0.90 -4.18 -10.95
CA THR A 24 -0.07 -3.08 -11.01
C THR A 24 0.60 -1.74 -10.71
N CYS A 25 0.09 -0.69 -11.34
CA CYS A 25 0.48 0.69 -11.04
C CYS A 25 -0.02 1.13 -9.66
N VAL A 26 0.63 2.14 -9.10
CA VAL A 26 0.24 2.75 -7.84
C VAL A 26 0.06 4.25 -8.04
N GLN A 27 -1.04 4.79 -7.53
CA GLN A 27 -1.29 6.23 -7.51
C GLN A 27 -1.61 6.68 -6.09
N VAL A 28 -1.16 7.89 -5.74
CA VAL A 28 -1.52 8.55 -4.49
C VAL A 28 -2.48 9.68 -4.77
N LYS A 29 -3.62 9.65 -4.10
CA LYS A 29 -4.64 10.71 -4.13
C LYS A 29 -4.55 11.53 -2.85
N ASN A 30 -4.33 12.83 -2.99
CA ASN A 30 -4.31 13.74 -1.87
C ASN A 30 -5.72 14.31 -1.61
N LYS A 31 -6.26 14.05 -0.43
CA LYS A 31 -7.47 14.68 0.12
C LYS A 31 -7.25 15.14 1.56
N SER A 32 -6.02 15.48 1.91
CA SER A 32 -5.66 15.90 3.26
C SER A 32 -6.12 17.33 3.58
N GLY A 33 -6.51 18.11 2.57
CA GLY A 33 -6.79 19.55 2.72
C GLY A 33 -5.53 20.41 2.66
N LYS A 34 -4.36 19.80 2.42
CA LYS A 34 -3.05 20.46 2.32
C LYS A 34 -2.21 19.79 1.24
N PRO A 35 -1.22 20.48 0.62
CA PRO A 35 -0.24 19.79 -0.22
C PRO A 35 0.50 18.71 0.57
N LEU A 36 0.76 17.56 -0.05
CA LEU A 36 1.75 16.61 0.43
C LEU A 36 3.11 17.03 -0.12
N THR A 37 4.15 16.91 0.70
CA THR A 37 5.56 17.09 0.33
C THR A 37 6.38 15.92 0.87
N ASP A 38 7.54 15.61 0.27
CA ASP A 38 8.40 14.49 0.69
C ASP A 38 7.60 13.17 0.81
N LEU A 39 6.76 12.90 -0.20
CA LEU A 39 5.82 11.77 -0.19
C LEU A 39 6.56 10.52 -0.64
N TRP A 40 6.66 9.54 0.24
CA TRP A 40 7.18 8.20 -0.07
C TRP A 40 6.10 7.14 0.00
N VAL A 41 6.10 6.24 -0.98
CA VAL A 41 5.36 4.98 -0.92
C VAL A 41 6.35 3.84 -1.02
N ILE A 42 6.20 2.86 -0.15
CA ILE A 42 7.00 1.64 -0.09
C ILE A 42 6.06 0.45 -0.13
N HIS A 43 6.34 -0.50 -1.00
CA HIS A 43 5.65 -1.78 -1.13
C HIS A 43 6.63 -2.92 -0.88
N GLN A 44 6.13 -4.01 -0.30
CA GLN A 44 6.86 -5.26 -0.17
C GLN A 44 5.89 -6.44 -0.29
N TYR A 45 6.11 -7.32 -1.26
CA TYR A 45 5.42 -8.61 -1.27
C TYR A 45 6.14 -9.60 -0.34
N SER A 46 5.46 -10.03 0.73
CA SER A 46 6.00 -10.94 1.74
C SER A 46 7.35 -10.44 2.29
N ASN A 47 8.44 -11.13 1.95
CA ASN A 47 9.81 -10.88 2.38
C ASN A 47 10.74 -10.65 1.18
N GLU A 48 10.17 -10.27 0.02
CA GLU A 48 10.90 -9.90 -1.18
C GLU A 48 11.47 -8.47 -1.07
N ASP A 49 12.24 -8.03 -2.07
CA ASP A 49 12.78 -6.67 -2.10
C ASP A 49 11.67 -5.61 -2.14
N LYS A 50 11.97 -4.44 -1.56
CA LYS A 50 11.01 -3.34 -1.47
C LYS A 50 11.01 -2.50 -2.75
N GLU A 51 9.85 -2.32 -3.36
CA GLU A 51 9.65 -1.26 -4.35
C GLU A 51 9.29 0.05 -3.65
N LYS A 52 9.90 1.15 -4.07
CA LYS A 52 9.67 2.47 -3.45
C LYS A 52 9.66 3.57 -4.49
N HIS A 53 8.86 4.60 -4.24
CA HIS A 53 8.83 5.81 -5.05
C HIS A 53 8.66 7.05 -4.18
N HIS A 54 9.20 8.17 -4.67
CA HIS A 54 9.16 9.48 -4.03
C HIS A 54 8.55 10.52 -4.97
N TRP A 55 7.60 11.29 -4.45
CA TRP A 55 7.07 12.49 -5.10
C TRP A 55 7.41 13.73 -4.27
N ASP A 56 8.03 14.73 -4.91
CA ASP A 56 8.38 16.00 -4.24
C ASP A 56 7.16 16.72 -3.67
N SER A 57 6.06 16.73 -4.45
CA SER A 57 4.80 17.31 -4.01
C SER A 57 3.59 16.73 -4.74
N VAL A 58 2.48 16.64 -4.01
CA VAL A 58 1.14 16.36 -4.55
C VAL A 58 0.19 17.42 -4.01
N PRO A 59 -0.36 18.32 -4.84
CA PRO A 59 -1.28 19.36 -4.37
C PRO A 59 -2.55 18.74 -3.78
N ASP A 60 -3.28 19.49 -2.94
CA ASP A 60 -4.57 19.03 -2.44
C ASP A 60 -5.57 18.79 -3.59
N GLY A 61 -6.33 17.70 -3.49
CA GLY A 61 -7.17 17.20 -4.59
C GLY A 61 -6.41 16.51 -5.74
N GLY A 62 -5.08 16.54 -5.72
CA GLY A 62 -4.22 15.95 -6.76
C GLY A 62 -4.20 14.41 -6.75
N LEU A 63 -3.75 13.85 -7.88
CA LEU A 63 -3.52 12.43 -8.10
C LEU A 63 -2.17 12.26 -8.82
N THR A 64 -1.29 11.38 -8.32
CA THR A 64 0.02 11.14 -8.95
C THR A 64 -0.11 10.39 -10.28
N ASN A 65 0.94 10.41 -11.10
CA ASN A 65 0.94 9.74 -12.39
C ASN A 65 1.07 8.22 -12.21
N SER A 66 0.24 7.44 -12.89
CA SER A 66 0.25 5.98 -12.83
C SER A 66 1.54 5.35 -13.36
N ALA A 67 2.33 6.08 -14.15
CA ALA A 67 3.59 5.59 -14.69
C ALA A 67 4.76 5.65 -13.69
N ASP A 68 4.59 6.38 -12.58
CA ASP A 68 5.69 6.66 -11.63
C ASP A 68 6.05 5.45 -10.78
N MET A 69 5.06 4.62 -10.42
CA MET A 69 5.26 3.47 -9.55
C MET A 69 4.48 2.26 -10.05
N ASN A 70 5.18 1.13 -10.19
CA ASN A 70 4.63 -0.17 -10.50
C ASN A 70 5.15 -1.16 -9.46
N VAL A 71 4.28 -2.02 -8.93
CA VAL A 71 4.64 -3.01 -7.91
C VAL A 71 4.40 -4.42 -8.43
N THR A 72 5.19 -5.36 -7.92
CA THR A 72 5.08 -6.77 -8.27
C THR A 72 4.43 -7.54 -7.13
N PHE A 73 3.46 -8.39 -7.44
CA PHE A 73 2.80 -9.26 -6.47
C PHE A 73 2.58 -10.65 -7.06
N ASN A 74 2.41 -11.65 -6.20
CA ASN A 74 2.17 -13.02 -6.63
C ASN A 74 0.75 -13.48 -6.28
N THR A 75 0.15 -14.26 -7.17
CA THR A 75 -1.19 -14.88 -6.99
C THR A 75 -1.12 -16.38 -7.23
N GLY A 76 -2.14 -17.15 -6.83
CA GLY A 76 -2.26 -18.58 -7.13
C GLY A 76 -2.24 -19.51 -5.92
N PHE A 77 -2.50 -20.80 -6.15
CA PHE A 77 -2.62 -21.82 -5.11
C PHE A 77 -1.30 -22.01 -4.33
N GLY A 78 -1.38 -22.04 -2.99
CA GLY A 78 -0.21 -22.25 -2.11
C GLY A 78 0.61 -20.99 -1.80
N ARG A 79 0.22 -19.81 -2.31
CA ARG A 79 0.82 -18.52 -1.91
C ARG A 79 0.02 -17.91 -0.75
N PHE A 80 0.67 -17.74 0.40
CA PHE A 80 0.14 -17.02 1.57
C PHE A 80 0.75 -15.63 1.73
N GLY A 81 1.49 -15.17 0.71
CA GLY A 81 2.18 -13.88 0.75
C GLY A 81 1.21 -12.72 0.90
N ALA A 82 1.70 -11.67 1.53
CA ALA A 82 0.94 -10.47 1.81
C ALA A 82 1.68 -9.28 1.23
N ASP A 83 0.94 -8.38 0.61
CA ASP A 83 1.45 -7.08 0.17
C ASP A 83 1.42 -6.12 1.37
N TRP A 84 2.59 -5.65 1.75
CA TRP A 84 2.82 -4.72 2.84
C TRP A 84 3.13 -3.35 2.28
N TRP A 85 2.45 -2.33 2.80
CA TRP A 85 2.49 -0.97 2.28
C TRP A 85 2.84 0.01 3.38
N HIS A 86 3.78 0.90 3.11
CA HIS A 86 4.09 2.01 4.00
C HIS A 86 4.04 3.31 3.20
N VAL A 87 3.45 4.33 3.78
CA VAL A 87 3.34 5.66 3.17
C VAL A 87 3.72 6.69 4.20
N ASN A 88 4.61 7.61 3.84
CA ASN A 88 4.93 8.76 4.67
C ASN A 88 4.99 10.04 3.85
N TRP A 89 4.69 11.16 4.50
CA TRP A 89 4.61 12.47 3.87
C TRP A 89 4.82 13.58 4.90
N ARG A 90 4.95 14.80 4.40
CA ARG A 90 4.88 16.04 5.16
C ARG A 90 3.87 16.99 4.53
N HIS A 91 3.57 18.05 5.25
CA HIS A 91 2.95 19.27 4.77
C HIS A 91 3.97 20.42 4.78
N PRO A 92 3.75 21.49 3.99
CA PRO A 92 4.69 22.62 3.93
C PRO A 92 5.03 23.24 5.29
N ASP A 93 4.08 23.23 6.23
CA ASP A 93 4.20 23.87 7.54
C ASP A 93 4.67 22.92 8.66
N ASP A 94 5.03 21.68 8.34
CA ASP A 94 5.34 20.64 9.33
C ASP A 94 6.74 20.74 9.94
N GLY A 95 7.65 21.52 9.33
CA GLY A 95 9.06 21.55 9.72
C GLY A 95 9.70 20.15 9.66
N TYR A 96 10.04 19.59 10.83
CA TYR A 96 10.63 18.25 10.95
C TYR A 96 9.62 17.15 11.25
N LYS A 97 8.32 17.46 11.27
CA LYS A 97 7.26 16.48 11.46
C LYS A 97 7.05 15.66 10.20
N ILE A 98 6.92 14.36 10.37
CA ILE A 98 6.63 13.38 9.33
C ILE A 98 5.36 12.65 9.74
N HIS A 99 4.42 12.57 8.81
CA HIS A 99 3.22 11.76 8.91
C HIS A 99 3.45 10.42 8.23
N PHE A 100 2.88 9.34 8.76
CA PHE A 100 3.01 8.01 8.16
C PHE A 100 1.81 7.11 8.44
N SER A 101 1.59 6.12 7.58
CA SER A 101 0.56 5.09 7.78
C SER A 101 0.87 4.25 9.02
N ASP A 102 -0.12 4.08 9.90
CA ASP A 102 0.02 3.37 11.16
C ASP A 102 -1.20 2.47 11.44
N PRO A 103 -1.05 1.15 11.28
CA PRO A 103 -2.08 0.17 11.61
C PRO A 103 -2.22 -0.14 13.10
N ASP A 104 -1.36 0.39 13.97
CA ASP A 104 -1.41 0.16 15.42
C ASP A 104 -1.34 -1.33 15.80
N ASP A 105 -0.62 -2.12 14.99
CA ASP A 105 -0.46 -3.57 15.15
C ASP A 105 1.01 -4.03 15.29
N GLY A 106 1.93 -3.07 15.44
CA GLY A 106 3.37 -3.33 15.60
C GLY A 106 4.11 -3.66 14.30
N SER A 107 3.52 -3.43 13.14
CA SER A 107 4.13 -3.65 11.81
C SER A 107 5.07 -2.52 11.36
N ASP A 108 5.60 -1.69 12.28
CA ASP A 108 6.48 -0.56 11.97
C ASP A 108 5.91 0.38 10.88
N GLY A 109 4.60 0.60 10.92
CA GLY A 109 3.88 1.45 9.97
C GLY A 109 3.55 0.78 8.62
N PHE A 110 3.80 -0.52 8.45
CA PHE A 110 3.41 -1.25 7.24
C PHE A 110 1.99 -1.79 7.33
N LYS A 111 1.07 -1.22 6.55
CA LYS A 111 -0.28 -1.73 6.40
C LYS A 111 -0.32 -2.90 5.40
N LYS A 112 -0.84 -4.05 5.83
CA LYS A 112 -1.21 -5.14 4.92
C LYS A 112 -2.40 -4.75 4.03
N HIS A 113 -2.25 -4.83 2.71
CA HIS A 113 -3.33 -4.68 1.73
C HIS A 113 -3.10 -5.59 0.53
N THR A 114 -3.69 -6.79 0.57
CA THR A 114 -3.38 -7.86 -0.38
C THR A 114 -3.96 -7.62 -1.77
N LEU A 115 -3.11 -7.63 -2.78
CA LEU A 115 -3.48 -7.57 -4.19
C LEU A 115 -3.86 -8.96 -4.72
N LYS A 116 -4.80 -8.99 -5.66
CA LYS A 116 -5.33 -10.21 -6.27
C LYS A 116 -5.28 -10.14 -7.78
N VAL A 117 -5.60 -11.24 -8.45
CA VAL A 117 -5.59 -11.32 -9.92
C VAL A 117 -6.44 -10.23 -10.59
N GLN A 118 -7.53 -9.81 -9.95
CA GLN A 118 -8.40 -8.73 -10.43
C GLN A 118 -7.73 -7.34 -10.42
N ASP A 119 -6.63 -7.18 -9.69
CA ASP A 119 -5.90 -5.91 -9.57
C ASP A 119 -4.81 -5.75 -10.64
N THR A 120 -4.61 -6.79 -11.47
CA THR A 120 -3.67 -6.73 -12.59
C THR A 120 -4.02 -5.58 -13.53
N ALA A 121 -3.04 -4.73 -13.85
CA ALA A 121 -3.18 -3.63 -14.80
C ALA A 121 -4.25 -2.57 -14.45
N VAL A 122 -4.77 -2.56 -13.22
CA VAL A 122 -5.64 -1.50 -12.70
C VAL A 122 -5.01 -0.91 -11.45
N CYS A 123 -4.71 0.39 -11.46
CA CYS A 123 -3.90 0.98 -10.40
C CYS A 123 -4.53 0.81 -9.02
N ALA A 124 -3.68 0.42 -8.06
CA ALA A 124 -4.00 0.59 -6.66
C ALA A 124 -3.93 2.09 -6.30
N VAL A 125 -4.91 2.57 -5.54
CA VAL A 125 -5.00 3.96 -5.11
C VAL A 125 -4.82 4.05 -3.60
N ILE A 126 -3.80 4.79 -3.20
CA ILE A 126 -3.55 5.20 -1.82
C ILE A 126 -4.13 6.60 -1.65
N GLN A 127 -5.13 6.77 -0.77
CA GLN A 127 -5.72 8.07 -0.50
C GLN A 127 -5.32 8.55 0.90
N ILE A 128 -4.70 9.73 0.97
CA ILE A 128 -4.42 10.43 2.23
C ILE A 128 -5.60 11.36 2.52
N ASN A 129 -6.32 11.13 3.61
CA ASN A 129 -7.53 11.89 3.96
C ASN A 129 -7.26 12.94 5.05
N SER A 130 -8.12 13.95 5.12
CA SER A 130 -8.07 15.01 6.12
C SER A 130 -8.44 14.57 7.54
N ASP A 131 -9.03 13.39 7.70
CA ASP A 131 -9.45 12.80 8.97
C ASP A 131 -8.38 11.87 9.60
N ASN A 132 -7.12 12.01 9.16
CA ASN A 132 -5.99 11.17 9.56
C ASN A 132 -6.19 9.68 9.22
N VAL A 133 -6.95 9.36 8.17
CA VAL A 133 -7.08 8.00 7.65
C VAL A 133 -6.33 7.87 6.34
N VAL A 134 -5.57 6.80 6.18
CA VAL A 134 -4.98 6.38 4.90
C VAL A 134 -5.81 5.21 4.36
N SER A 135 -6.31 5.35 3.14
CA SER A 135 -7.10 4.31 2.47
C SER A 135 -6.30 3.66 1.35
N PHE A 136 -6.30 2.33 1.31
CA PHE A 136 -5.71 1.53 0.24
C PHE A 136 -6.84 0.86 -0.53
N THR A 137 -6.98 1.22 -1.80
CA THR A 137 -8.05 0.73 -2.67
C THR A 137 -7.45 0.02 -3.86
N SER A 138 -7.94 -1.18 -4.13
CA SER A 138 -7.71 -1.92 -5.36
C SER A 138 -9.06 -2.34 -5.96
N SER A 139 -9.06 -2.95 -7.14
CA SER A 139 -10.30 -3.49 -7.73
C SER A 139 -10.89 -4.60 -6.87
N SER A 140 -10.06 -5.30 -6.10
CA SER A 140 -10.44 -6.47 -5.32
C SER A 140 -10.74 -6.18 -3.85
N SER A 141 -10.29 -5.06 -3.29
CA SER A 141 -10.53 -4.73 -1.89
C SER A 141 -10.32 -3.26 -1.52
N LEU A 142 -10.83 -2.91 -0.34
CA LEU A 142 -10.53 -1.67 0.37
C LEU A 142 -9.99 -2.03 1.74
N SER A 143 -8.94 -1.35 2.18
CA SER A 143 -8.51 -1.38 3.58
C SER A 143 -8.09 0.01 4.03
N MET A 144 -8.14 0.26 5.33
CA MET A 144 -7.86 1.57 5.90
C MET A 144 -6.96 1.43 7.12
N THR A 145 -6.27 2.52 7.44
CA THR A 145 -5.40 2.63 8.61
C THR A 145 -5.33 4.06 9.08
N LYS A 146 -4.97 4.30 10.33
CA LYS A 146 -4.74 5.67 10.81
C LYS A 146 -3.40 6.19 10.28
N ALA A 147 -3.24 7.50 10.32
CA ALA A 147 -1.96 8.16 10.22
C ALA A 147 -1.44 8.47 11.62
N SER A 148 -0.15 8.23 11.84
CA SER A 148 0.59 8.72 13.00
C SER A 148 1.60 9.78 12.55
N GLN A 149 2.21 10.44 13.53
CA GLN A 149 3.19 11.48 13.29
C GLN A 149 4.40 11.30 14.19
N MET A 150 5.58 11.61 13.67
CA MET A 150 6.82 11.71 14.44
C MET A 150 7.46 13.06 14.20
N GLU A 151 8.11 13.60 15.22
CA GLU A 151 8.84 14.86 15.13
C GLU A 151 10.26 14.64 15.62
N PHE A 152 11.25 14.98 14.78
CA PHE A 152 12.64 14.93 15.17
C PHE A 152 12.99 16.20 15.93
N ASN A 153 13.22 16.09 17.24
CA ASN A 153 13.83 17.17 18.01
C ASN A 153 15.29 17.31 17.58
N TYR A 154 15.60 18.37 16.84
CA TYR A 154 16.98 18.73 16.53
C TYR A 154 17.67 19.14 17.85
N TYR A 155 18.37 18.19 18.49
CA TYR A 155 19.33 18.54 19.54
C TYR A 155 20.44 19.34 18.87
N ASN A 156 20.47 20.65 19.13
CA ASN A 156 21.49 21.57 18.65
C ASN A 156 22.87 21.11 19.18
N PRO A 157 23.84 20.68 18.34
CA PRO A 157 25.19 20.37 18.79
C PRO A 157 25.96 21.69 18.96
N GLY A 158 25.54 22.49 19.94
CA GLY A 158 26.22 23.71 20.34
C GLY A 158 27.51 23.38 21.09
N TRP A 159 28.55 22.95 20.38
CA TRP A 159 29.93 23.15 20.84
C TRP A 159 30.26 24.62 20.69
N VAL A 160 29.92 25.41 21.70
CA VAL A 160 30.59 26.70 21.92
C VAL A 160 31.92 26.37 22.59
N ILE A 161 33.01 26.38 21.81
CA ILE A 161 34.32 26.65 22.40
C ILE A 161 34.35 28.14 22.66
N VAL A 162 34.13 28.53 23.92
CA VAL A 162 34.46 29.87 24.40
C VAL A 162 35.99 29.89 24.56
N PRO A 163 36.72 30.90 24.00
CA PRO A 163 38.15 31.02 24.19
C PRO A 163 38.53 31.26 25.66
#